data_AF-A0A134AB99-F1
#
_entry.id   AF-A0A134AB99-F1
#
_cell.length_a   1.000
_cell.length_b   1.000
_cell.length_c   1.000
_cell.angle_alpha   90.00
_cell.angle_beta   90.00
_cell.angle_gamma   90.00
#
_symmetry.space_group_name_H-M   'P 1'
#
loop_
_entity.id
_entity.type
_entity.pdbx_description
1 polymer ?
#
loop_
_entity_poly.entity_id
_entity_poly.type
_entity_poly.pdbx_seq_one_letter_code
_entity_poly.pdbx_strand_id
1 'polypeptide(L)'
;MMKKKGFTLIELIIVIAILALLIAIAIPKYQQSNLSAQATTHNANVRAIKNAAILYSVDNPDTTSIPMNKLQPYLESKKLPKPAKALGKGEFSVTLQDGQVIVHPGPVKVQDKKLVEDNDQQ
;
A
#
# COMPACT_ATOMS: atom_id res chain seq x y z
N MET A 1 -55.55 -1.22 -26.56
CA MET A 1 -54.44 -0.36 -26.07
C MET A 1 -53.83 -1.00 -24.83
N MET A 2 -52.57 -1.44 -24.88
CA MET A 2 -51.88 -1.99 -23.71
C MET A 2 -51.56 -0.85 -22.73
N LYS A 3 -52.10 -0.93 -21.50
CA LYS A 3 -51.76 0.02 -20.44
C LYS A 3 -50.28 -0.16 -20.08
N LYS A 4 -49.45 0.83 -20.36
CA LYS A 4 -48.06 0.84 -19.87
C LYS A 4 -48.10 1.02 -18.35
N LYS A 5 -47.60 0.02 -17.62
CA LYS A 5 -47.38 0.15 -16.17
C LYS A 5 -46.16 1.06 -15.97
N GLY A 6 -46.37 2.22 -15.38
CA GLY A 6 -45.30 3.14 -14.98
C GLY A 6 -44.74 2.76 -13.62
N PHE A 7 -43.47 3.10 -13.39
CA PHE A 7 -42.81 2.96 -12.10
C PHE A 7 -43.40 3.96 -11.10
N THR A 8 -43.66 3.53 -9.86
CA THR A 8 -44.19 4.42 -8.82
C THR A 8 -43.05 5.12 -8.09
N LEU A 9 -43.32 6.33 -7.58
CA LEU A 9 -42.34 7.06 -6.78
C LEU A 9 -41.98 6.31 -5.49
N ILE A 10 -42.94 5.60 -4.90
CA ILE A 10 -42.71 4.82 -3.67
C ILE A 10 -41.76 3.64 -3.90
N GLU A 11 -41.85 2.96 -5.06
CA GLU A 11 -40.91 1.91 -5.43
C GLU A 11 -39.48 2.46 -5.55
N LEU A 12 -39.32 3.66 -6.11
CA LEU A 12 -38.01 4.29 -6.20
C LEU A 12 -37.43 4.65 -4.83
N ILE A 13 -38.26 5.20 -3.94
CA ILE A 13 -37.85 5.63 -2.60
C ILE A 13 -37.38 4.45 -1.74
N ILE A 14 -38.08 3.30 -1.80
CA ILE A 14 -37.69 2.11 -1.04
C ILE A 14 -36.33 1.58 -1.53
N VAL A 15 -36.10 1.60 -2.85
CA VAL A 15 -34.83 1.13 -3.43
C VAL A 15 -33.66 1.99 -2.98
N ILE A 16 -33.77 3.32 -3.05
CA ILE A 16 -32.69 4.21 -2.60
C ILE A 16 -32.45 4.10 -1.08
N ALA A 17 -33.50 3.85 -0.28
CA ALA A 17 -33.38 3.66 1.16
C ALA A 17 -32.56 2.40 1.49
N ILE A 18 -32.86 1.28 0.81
CA ILE A 18 -32.11 0.03 0.99
C ILE A 18 -30.66 0.20 0.51
N LEU A 19 -30.44 0.85 -0.64
CA LEU A 19 -29.09 1.13 -1.16
C LEU A 19 -28.26 1.99 -0.18
N ALA A 20 -28.86 3.02 0.41
CA ALA A 20 -28.20 3.87 1.40
C ALA A 20 -27.76 3.07 2.65
N LEU A 21 -28.62 2.16 3.13
CA LEU A 21 -28.28 1.27 4.26
C LEU A 21 -27.10 0.35 3.94
N LEU A 22 -27.08 -0.25 2.74
CA LEU A 22 -25.97 -1.11 2.31
C LEU A 22 -24.66 -0.34 2.21
N ILE A 23 -24.69 0.85 1.59
CA ILE A 23 -23.52 1.71 1.41
C ILE A 23 -22.95 2.15 2.76
N ALA A 24 -23.80 2.47 3.74
CA ALA A 24 -23.38 2.90 5.07
C ALA A 24 -22.47 1.86 5.77
N ILE A 25 -22.72 0.56 5.56
CA ILE A 25 -21.89 -0.52 6.11
C ILE A 25 -20.72 -0.86 5.17
N ALA A 26 -20.95 -0.80 3.85
CA ALA A 26 -19.97 -1.20 2.85
C ALA A 26 -18.75 -0.27 2.79
N ILE A 27 -18.95 1.07 2.80
CA ILE A 27 -17.86 2.05 2.68
C ILE A 27 -16.78 1.87 3.76
N PRO A 28 -17.09 1.87 5.08
CA PRO A 28 -16.05 1.77 6.10
C PRO A 28 -15.31 0.44 6.05
N LYS A 29 -16.01 -0.67 5.74
CA LYS A 29 -15.39 -1.98 5.56
C LYS A 29 -14.44 -2.01 4.37
N TYR A 30 -14.86 -1.43 3.24
CA TYR A 30 -14.03 -1.32 2.05
C TYR A 30 -12.77 -0.50 2.31
N GLN A 31 -12.90 0.64 3.00
CA GLN A 31 -11.75 1.49 3.36
C GLN A 31 -10.71 0.73 4.20
N GLN A 32 -11.16 -0.01 5.23
CA GLN A 32 -10.27 -0.81 6.07
C GLN A 32 -9.58 -1.93 5.29
N SER A 33 -10.32 -2.64 4.43
CA SER A 33 -9.75 -3.70 3.59
C SER A 33 -8.72 -3.15 2.60
N ASN A 34 -9.00 -1.99 2.01
CA ASN A 34 -8.09 -1.34 1.08
C ASN A 34 -6.81 -0.81 1.77
N LEU A 35 -6.92 -0.31 3.01
CA LEU A 35 -5.74 0.04 3.82
C LEU A 35 -4.89 -1.17 4.14
N SER A 36 -5.53 -2.29 4.50
CA SER A 36 -4.83 -3.54 4.80
C SER A 36 -4.09 -4.08 3.57
N ALA A 37 -4.72 -4.05 2.39
CA ALA A 37 -4.06 -4.42 1.13
C ALA A 37 -2.87 -3.52 0.79
N GLN A 38 -2.99 -2.21 1.05
CA GLN A 38 -1.89 -1.25 0.88
C GLN A 38 -0.74 -1.54 1.84
N ALA A 39 -1.01 -1.86 3.11
CA ALA A 39 0.02 -2.23 4.09
C ALA A 39 0.76 -3.50 3.66
N THR A 40 0.04 -4.55 3.28
CA THR A 40 0.63 -5.81 2.81
C THR A 40 1.52 -5.60 1.59
N THR A 41 1.04 -4.85 0.60
CA THR A 41 1.81 -4.53 -0.61
C THR A 41 3.06 -3.70 -0.28
N HIS A 42 2.92 -2.73 0.63
CA HIS A 42 4.04 -1.89 1.06
C HIS A 42 5.13 -2.71 1.76
N ASN A 43 4.75 -3.58 2.70
CA ASN A 43 5.69 -4.40 3.44
C ASN A 43 6.40 -5.41 2.53
N ALA A 44 5.70 -5.94 1.52
CA ALA A 44 6.32 -6.77 0.49
C ALA A 44 7.36 -5.97 -0.32
N ASN A 45 7.04 -4.72 -0.71
CA ASN A 45 7.97 -3.84 -1.42
C ASN A 45 9.20 -3.48 -0.57
N VAL A 46 9.02 -3.19 0.73
CA VAL A 46 10.12 -2.92 1.68
C VAL A 46 11.07 -4.11 1.74
N ARG A 47 10.54 -5.34 1.86
CA ARG A 47 11.35 -6.57 1.87
C ARG A 47 12.09 -6.78 0.54
N ALA A 48 11.42 -6.55 -0.59
CA ALA A 48 12.03 -6.66 -1.91
C ALA A 48 13.21 -5.68 -2.07
N ILE A 49 13.04 -4.43 -1.64
CA ILE A 49 14.11 -3.42 -1.66
C ILE A 49 15.25 -3.81 -0.71
N LYS A 50 14.93 -4.24 0.52
CA LYS A 50 15.93 -4.67 1.50
C LYS A 50 16.80 -5.79 0.93
N ASN A 51 16.18 -6.80 0.33
CA ASN A 51 16.90 -7.91 -0.32
C ASN A 51 17.77 -7.43 -1.49
N ALA A 52 17.23 -6.57 -2.36
CA ALA A 52 17.98 -5.99 -3.47
C ALA A 52 19.20 -5.18 -3.00
N ALA A 53 19.04 -4.41 -1.93
CA ALA A 53 20.12 -3.64 -1.32
C ALA A 53 21.18 -4.53 -0.66
N ILE A 54 20.78 -5.62 0.01
CA ILE A 54 21.73 -6.62 0.55
C ILE A 54 22.55 -7.23 -0.59
N LEU A 55 21.90 -7.67 -1.68
CA LEU A 55 22.61 -8.21 -2.85
C LEU A 55 23.58 -7.20 -3.47
N TYR A 56 23.14 -5.95 -3.60
CA TYR A 56 23.99 -4.87 -4.09
C TYR A 56 25.22 -4.64 -3.20
N SER A 57 25.07 -4.68 -1.88
CA SER A 57 26.19 -4.56 -0.93
C SER A 57 27.17 -5.72 -1.02
N VAL A 58 26.70 -6.93 -1.33
CA VAL A 58 27.58 -8.09 -1.57
C VAL A 58 28.42 -7.89 -2.84
N ASP A 59 27.80 -7.40 -3.91
CA ASP A 59 28.50 -7.13 -5.17
C ASP A 59 29.44 -5.91 -5.09
N ASN A 60 29.18 -4.98 -4.17
CA ASN A 60 29.88 -3.71 -4.05
C ASN A 60 30.31 -3.43 -2.59
N PRO A 61 31.27 -4.20 -2.06
CA PRO A 61 31.60 -4.21 -0.62
C PRO A 61 32.13 -2.87 -0.09
N ASP A 62 32.75 -2.05 -0.94
CA ASP A 62 33.33 -0.76 -0.55
C ASP A 62 32.31 0.40 -0.58
N THR A 63 31.06 0.13 -0.94
CA THR A 63 30.04 1.15 -1.09
C THR A 63 29.46 1.58 0.26
N THR A 64 29.58 2.88 0.56
CA THR A 64 29.05 3.49 1.80
C THR A 64 27.63 4.03 1.68
N SER A 65 27.06 4.06 0.46
CA SER A 65 25.70 4.56 0.20
C SER A 65 25.03 3.76 -0.91
N ILE A 66 23.78 3.33 -0.69
CA ILE A 66 23.02 2.51 -1.65
C ILE A 66 21.99 3.40 -2.36
N PRO A 67 22.32 3.97 -3.52
CA PRO A 67 21.38 4.79 -4.24
C PRO A 67 20.30 3.91 -4.90
N MET A 68 19.03 4.31 -4.73
CA MET A 68 17.87 3.52 -5.13
C MET A 68 17.86 3.13 -6.62
N ASN A 69 18.37 3.99 -7.50
CA ASN A 69 18.46 3.71 -8.93
C ASN A 69 19.38 2.52 -9.27
N LYS A 70 20.37 2.19 -8.42
CA LYS A 70 21.27 1.05 -8.61
C LYS A 70 20.64 -0.29 -8.21
N LEU A 71 19.48 -0.27 -7.55
CA LEU A 71 18.76 -1.48 -7.16
C LEU A 71 17.88 -2.05 -8.26
N GLN A 72 17.60 -1.29 -9.33
CA GLN A 72 16.75 -1.74 -10.45
C GLN A 72 17.14 -3.10 -11.06
N PRO A 73 18.44 -3.43 -11.25
CA PRO A 73 18.86 -4.73 -11.78
C PRO A 73 18.58 -5.90 -10.82
N TYR A 74 18.49 -5.62 -9.52
CA TYR A 74 18.28 -6.59 -8.45
C TYR A 74 16.79 -6.80 -8.12
N LEU A 75 15.91 -6.06 -8.78
CA LEU A 75 14.45 -6.20 -8.64
C LEU A 75 13.88 -6.98 -9.82
N GLU A 76 13.05 -7.98 -9.52
CA GLU A 76 12.40 -8.84 -10.53
C GLU A 76 11.62 -8.03 -11.58
N SER A 77 10.91 -6.99 -11.14
CA SER A 77 10.08 -6.15 -12.00
C SER A 77 10.87 -5.13 -12.82
N LYS A 78 12.18 -4.96 -12.55
CA LYS A 78 13.06 -3.90 -13.06
C LYS A 78 12.49 -2.48 -12.89
N LYS A 79 11.47 -2.31 -12.05
CA LYS A 79 10.80 -1.04 -11.74
C LYS A 79 10.89 -0.82 -10.24
N LEU A 80 11.23 0.40 -9.85
CA LEU A 80 11.25 0.78 -8.44
C LEU A 80 9.83 0.81 -7.89
N PRO A 81 9.53 0.01 -6.84
CA PRO A 81 8.24 0.08 -6.20
C PRO A 81 8.07 1.43 -5.51
N LYS A 82 6.82 1.85 -5.30
CA LYS A 82 6.49 3.08 -4.59
C LYS A 82 5.93 2.78 -3.20
N PRO A 83 6.17 3.64 -2.20
CA PRO A 83 5.51 3.54 -0.90
C PRO A 83 3.98 3.55 -1.03
N ALA A 84 3.29 3.02 -0.01
CA ALA A 84 1.84 3.08 0.02
C ALA A 84 1.38 4.55 -0.03
N LYS A 85 0.41 4.86 -0.90
CA LYS A 85 -0.10 6.22 -1.08
C LYS A 85 -0.59 6.85 0.23
N ALA A 86 -1.10 6.02 1.15
CA ALA A 86 -1.57 6.46 2.46
C ALA A 86 -0.46 6.97 3.40
N LEU A 87 0.84 6.70 3.12
CA LEU A 87 1.97 7.26 3.85
C LEU A 87 2.44 8.62 3.32
N GLY A 88 1.80 9.13 2.26
CA GLY A 88 2.19 10.37 1.59
C GLY A 88 2.95 10.14 0.29
N LYS A 89 3.32 11.25 -0.38
CA LYS A 89 4.12 11.22 -1.60
C LYS A 89 5.60 11.18 -1.20
N GLY A 90 6.18 9.98 -1.18
CA GLY A 90 7.61 9.78 -0.97
C GLY A 90 8.13 8.69 -1.90
N GLU A 91 9.45 8.64 -2.04
CA GLU A 91 10.15 7.50 -2.63
C GLU A 91 10.77 6.67 -1.51
N PHE A 92 11.06 5.40 -1.80
CA PHE A 92 11.88 4.63 -0.87
C PHE A 92 13.31 5.19 -0.89
N SER A 93 13.96 5.15 0.26
CA SER A 93 15.40 5.35 0.42
C SER A 93 15.98 4.18 1.21
N VAL A 94 17.26 3.91 0.98
CA VAL A 94 18.01 2.89 1.70
C VAL A 94 19.14 3.58 2.43
N THR A 95 19.29 3.27 3.71
CA THR A 95 20.38 3.75 4.57
C THR A 95 21.15 2.54 5.10
N LEU A 96 22.46 2.71 5.24
CA LEU A 96 23.33 1.76 5.91
C LEU A 96 23.57 2.31 7.32
N GLN A 97 23.07 1.64 8.34
CA GLN A 97 23.36 1.94 9.74
C GLN A 97 24.01 0.71 10.37
N ASP A 98 25.21 0.87 10.92
CA ASP A 98 25.96 -0.20 11.58
C ASP A 98 26.12 -1.49 10.74
N GLY A 99 26.30 -1.33 9.42
CA GLY A 99 26.42 -2.45 8.48
C GLY A 99 25.11 -3.14 8.12
N GLN A 100 23.96 -2.65 8.62
CA GLN A 100 22.64 -3.14 8.30
C GLN A 100 21.92 -2.25 7.29
N VAL A 101 21.26 -2.88 6.34
CA VAL A 101 20.42 -2.23 5.33
C VAL A 101 19.06 -1.90 5.95
N ILE A 102 18.75 -0.61 6.05
CA ILE A 102 17.46 -0.08 6.50
C ILE A 102 16.76 0.59 5.31
N VAL A 103 15.46 0.33 5.16
CA VAL A 103 14.64 0.92 4.10
C VAL A 103 13.65 1.89 4.74
N HIS A 104 13.59 3.11 4.24
CA HIS A 104 12.63 4.13 4.65
C HIS A 104 11.70 4.50 3.48
N PRO A 105 10.38 4.69 3.68
CA PRO A 105 9.63 4.32 4.87
C PRO A 105 9.72 2.82 5.16
N GLY A 106 9.76 2.46 6.45
CA GLY A 106 9.88 1.07 6.90
C GLY A 106 8.57 0.29 6.79
N PRO A 107 8.53 -0.96 7.30
CA PRO A 107 7.30 -1.73 7.37
C PRO A 107 6.19 -0.96 8.11
N VAL A 108 4.93 -1.19 7.74
CA VAL A 108 3.77 -0.51 8.32
C VAL A 108 2.68 -1.48 8.71
N LYS A 109 1.87 -1.07 9.71
CA LYS A 109 0.66 -1.76 10.14
C LYS A 109 -0.54 -0.84 10.07
N VAL A 110 -1.73 -1.44 9.99
CA VAL A 110 -2.98 -0.68 10.04
C VAL A 110 -3.36 -0.48 11.50
N GLN A 111 -3.38 0.77 11.94
CA GLN A 111 -3.80 1.16 13.29
C GLN A 111 -4.72 2.39 13.19
N ASP A 112 -5.84 2.38 13.90
CA ASP A 112 -6.82 3.48 13.92
C ASP A 112 -7.23 4.01 12.53
N LYS A 113 -7.45 3.08 11.59
CA LYS A 113 -7.81 3.35 10.18
C LYS A 113 -6.75 4.17 9.41
N LYS A 114 -5.49 4.09 9.83
CA LYS A 114 -4.34 4.70 9.16
C LYS A 114 -3.20 3.70 9.05
N LEU A 115 -2.25 4.00 8.18
CA LEU A 115 -0.97 3.29 8.16
C LEU A 115 -0.04 3.97 9.15
N VAL A 116 0.55 3.17 10.03
CA VAL A 116 1.54 3.60 11.02
C VAL A 116 2.76 2.71 10.86
N GLU A 117 3.95 3.28 11.03
CA GLU A 117 5.19 2.52 10.99
C GLU A 117 5.20 1.40 12.03
N ASP A 118 5.64 0.22 11.61
CA ASP A 118 5.75 -0.96 12.43
C ASP A 118 7.20 -1.13 12.87
N ASN A 119 7.55 -0.40 13.94
CA ASN A 119 8.90 -0.36 14.50
C ASN A 119 9.34 -1.71 15.10
N ASP A 120 8.41 -2.66 15.27
CA ASP A 120 8.70 -4.02 15.75
C ASP A 120 9.37 -4.89 14.66
N GLN A 121 9.38 -4.44 13.40
CA GLN A 121 9.93 -5.18 12.23
C GLN A 121 11.17 -4.52 11.61
N GLN A 122 11.72 -3.45 12.22
CA GLN A 122 12.92 -2.76 11.74
C GLN A 122 14.20 -3.46 12.21
#